data_AF-A0A800D7T6-F1
#
_entry.id   AF-A0A800D7T6-F1
#
_cell.length_a   1.000
_cell.length_b   1.000
_cell.length_c   1.000
_cell.angle_alpha   90.00
_cell.angle_beta   90.00
_cell.angle_gamma   90.00
#
_symmetry.space_group_name_H-M   'P 1'
#
loop_
_entity.id
_entity.type
_entity.pdbx_description
1 polymer ?
#
loop_
_entity_poly.entity_id
_entity_poly.type
_entity_poly.pdbx_seq_one_letter_code
_entity_poly.pdbx_strand_id
1 'polypeptide(L)'
;MSTTAFLPVKKGDLLAALRSFLADLLEKGIVDALLVPLEIGQGRSLAQTLVQNPAYLSRANPLSPVMPINSATLVSQLTRDKPSQKMGVVLRPCEIRALIELVKLQQANLDNLTIIGVDCLGTYEVDDYARLIGEMEGPAEEKGARVVAEMRQR
;
A
#
# COMPACT_ATOMS: atom_id res chain seq x y z
N MET A 1 -13.72 -14.91 -12.44
CA MET A 1 -13.46 -13.47 -12.29
C MET A 1 -13.50 -12.83 -13.66
N SER A 2 -14.27 -11.77 -13.86
CA SER A 2 -14.25 -11.00 -15.10
C SER A 2 -13.12 -9.97 -15.00
N THR A 3 -12.12 -10.05 -15.88
CA THR A 3 -11.05 -9.05 -15.94
C THR A 3 -11.55 -7.86 -16.76
N THR A 4 -11.74 -6.71 -16.10
CA THR A 4 -12.31 -5.51 -16.75
C THR A 4 -11.26 -4.64 -17.43
N ALA A 5 -10.01 -4.66 -16.96
CA ALA A 5 -8.93 -3.83 -17.48
C ALA A 5 -7.55 -4.45 -17.22
N PHE A 6 -6.55 -4.02 -18.00
CA PHE A 6 -5.14 -4.36 -17.81
C PHE A 6 -4.33 -3.09 -17.59
N LEU A 7 -3.45 -3.11 -16.58
CA LEU A 7 -2.45 -2.07 -16.38
C LEU A 7 -1.14 -2.52 -17.06
N PRO A 8 -0.65 -1.82 -18.10
CA PRO A 8 0.56 -2.23 -18.80
C PRO A 8 1.80 -2.01 -17.93
N VAL A 9 2.59 -3.07 -17.74
CA VAL A 9 3.89 -3.01 -17.04
C VAL A 9 5.01 -2.86 -18.07
N LYS A 10 5.68 -1.71 -18.06
CA LYS A 10 6.79 -1.43 -18.98
C LYS A 10 8.10 -1.95 -18.39
N LYS A 11 8.92 -2.63 -19.20
CA LYS A 11 10.26 -3.13 -18.82
C LYS A 11 10.28 -4.05 -17.59
N GLY A 12 9.16 -4.67 -17.24
CA GLY A 12 9.04 -5.53 -16.05
C GLY A 12 9.00 -4.78 -14.72
N ASP A 13 8.96 -3.44 -14.73
CA ASP A 13 8.93 -2.63 -13.51
C ASP A 13 7.49 -2.47 -12.99
N LEU A 14 7.08 -3.47 -12.20
CA LEU A 14 5.75 -3.50 -11.59
C LEU A 14 5.55 -2.33 -10.61
N LEU A 15 6.59 -1.97 -9.87
CA LEU A 15 6.49 -0.94 -8.84
C LEU A 15 6.31 0.44 -9.46
N ALA A 16 7.06 0.77 -10.53
CA ALA A 16 6.85 2.00 -11.27
C ALA A 16 5.45 2.07 -11.91
N ALA A 17 4.94 0.96 -12.47
CA ALA A 17 3.59 0.91 -13.02
C ALA A 17 2.53 1.18 -11.94
N LEU A 18 2.67 0.60 -10.76
CA LEU A 18 1.80 0.85 -9.62
C LEU A 18 1.89 2.30 -9.13
N ARG A 19 3.11 2.83 -8.95
CA ARG A 19 3.33 4.23 -8.54
C ARG A 19 2.66 5.21 -9.50
N SER A 20 2.79 4.99 -10.81
CA SER A 20 2.12 5.79 -11.84
C SER A 20 0.60 5.65 -11.77
N PHE A 21 0.08 4.44 -11.62
CA PHE A 21 -1.36 4.23 -11.49
C PHE A 21 -1.94 4.97 -10.27
N LEU A 22 -1.26 4.90 -9.12
CA LEU A 22 -1.70 5.59 -7.90
C LEU A 22 -1.62 7.12 -8.05
N ALA A 23 -0.59 7.63 -8.75
CA ALA A 23 -0.47 9.05 -9.06
C ALA A 23 -1.60 9.54 -9.97
N ASP A 24 -1.92 8.78 -11.01
CA ASP A 24 -3.03 9.06 -11.91
C ASP A 24 -4.36 9.20 -11.17
N LEU A 25 -4.60 8.43 -10.09
CA LEU A 25 -5.84 8.54 -9.30
C LEU A 25 -5.98 9.92 -8.63
N LEU A 26 -4.88 10.47 -8.11
CA LEU A 26 -4.84 11.80 -7.51
C LEU A 26 -4.91 12.89 -8.58
N GLU A 27 -4.09 12.77 -9.64
CA GLU A 27 -4.01 13.78 -10.71
C GLU A 27 -5.32 13.94 -11.47
N LYS A 28 -6.06 12.84 -11.66
CA LYS A 28 -7.37 12.85 -12.33
C LYS A 28 -8.53 13.15 -11.38
N GLY A 29 -8.26 13.43 -10.10
CA GLY A 29 -9.29 13.73 -9.10
C GLY A 29 -10.29 12.59 -8.85
N ILE A 30 -9.85 11.34 -9.08
CA ILE A 30 -10.64 10.14 -8.73
C ILE A 30 -10.72 10.03 -7.21
N VAL A 31 -9.60 10.32 -6.54
CA VAL A 31 -9.50 10.49 -5.09
C VAL A 31 -8.77 11.80 -4.78
N ASP A 32 -9.12 12.43 -3.67
CA ASP A 32 -8.50 13.68 -3.19
C ASP A 32 -7.27 13.40 -2.30
N ALA A 33 -7.24 12.22 -1.66
CA ALA A 33 -6.14 11.75 -0.83
C ALA A 33 -6.01 10.23 -0.92
N LEU A 34 -4.78 9.71 -0.75
CA LEU A 34 -4.47 8.30 -0.83
C LEU A 34 -3.69 7.83 0.40
N LEU A 35 -4.23 6.91 1.19
CA LEU A 35 -3.49 6.22 2.24
C LEU A 35 -2.70 5.06 1.61
N VAL A 36 -1.38 5.15 1.65
CA VAL A 36 -0.47 4.19 1.00
C VAL A 36 0.83 4.03 1.81
N PRO A 37 1.43 2.83 1.85
CA PRO A 37 2.73 2.64 2.48
C PRO A 37 3.86 3.27 1.64
N LEU A 38 4.65 4.13 2.27
CA LEU A 38 5.86 4.73 1.68
C LEU A 38 7.11 4.11 2.29
N GLU A 39 8.13 3.84 1.47
CA GLU A 39 9.42 3.34 1.94
C GLU A 39 10.15 4.39 2.77
N ILE A 40 10.69 3.96 3.91
CA ILE A 40 11.53 4.76 4.80
C ILE A 40 12.84 4.01 5.11
N GLY A 41 13.86 4.74 5.57
CA GLY A 41 15.12 4.14 6.00
C GLY A 41 15.80 3.30 4.91
N GLN A 42 15.81 3.78 3.67
CA GLN A 42 16.36 3.05 2.51
C GLN A 42 15.67 1.69 2.25
N GLY A 43 14.35 1.64 2.39
CA GLY A 43 13.56 0.42 2.15
C GLY A 43 13.56 -0.58 3.30
N ARG A 44 14.19 -0.24 4.44
CA ARG A 44 14.23 -1.10 5.63
C ARG A 44 12.90 -1.20 6.36
N SER A 45 11.99 -0.26 6.12
CA SER A 45 10.63 -0.29 6.66
C SER A 45 9.68 0.59 5.82
N LEU A 46 8.42 0.64 6.22
CA LEU A 46 7.37 1.43 5.58
C LEU A 46 6.72 2.38 6.60
N ALA A 47 6.20 3.50 6.11
CA ALA A 47 5.30 4.36 6.86
C ALA A 47 3.96 4.48 6.12
N GLN A 48 2.86 4.14 6.80
CA GLN A 48 1.52 4.38 6.26
C GLN A 48 1.27 5.88 6.23
N THR A 49 1.08 6.44 5.04
CA THR A 49 1.05 7.89 4.83
C THR A 49 -0.18 8.27 4.03
N LEU A 50 -0.91 9.30 4.49
CA LEU A 50 -1.98 9.92 3.72
C LEU A 50 -1.36 10.96 2.77
N VAL A 51 -1.41 10.68 1.47
CA VAL A 51 -0.76 11.47 0.43
C VAL A 51 -1.80 12.23 -0.38
N GLN A 52 -1.62 13.54 -0.52
CA GLN A 52 -2.41 14.39 -1.43
C GLN A 52 -1.59 14.87 -2.65
N ASN A 53 -0.28 15.04 -2.48
CA ASN A 53 0.60 15.44 -3.59
C ASN A 53 1.19 14.19 -4.27
N PRO A 54 0.89 13.95 -5.57
CA PRO A 54 1.36 12.80 -6.33
C PRO A 54 2.88 12.60 -6.31
N ALA A 55 3.68 13.67 -6.16
CA ALA A 55 5.13 13.59 -6.13
C ALA A 55 5.69 12.65 -5.05
N TYR A 56 4.98 12.52 -3.92
CA TYR A 56 5.39 11.63 -2.82
C TYR A 56 5.16 10.14 -3.12
N LEU A 57 4.35 9.80 -4.13
CA LEU A 57 4.10 8.41 -4.52
C LEU A 57 5.29 7.75 -5.20
N SER A 58 6.32 8.52 -5.56
CA SER A 58 7.63 7.99 -5.97
C SER A 58 8.24 7.03 -4.94
N ARG A 59 7.83 7.10 -3.66
CA ARG A 59 8.28 6.21 -2.58
C ARG A 59 7.27 5.14 -2.20
N ALA A 60 6.12 5.08 -2.85
CA ALA A 60 5.09 4.11 -2.50
C ALA A 60 5.57 2.69 -2.79
N ASN A 61 5.42 1.78 -1.83
CA ASN A 61 5.69 0.36 -2.05
C ASN A 61 4.66 -0.52 -1.33
N PRO A 62 3.48 -0.73 -1.96
CA PRO A 62 2.45 -1.60 -1.40
C PRO A 62 2.79 -3.10 -1.50
N LEU A 63 3.84 -3.46 -2.23
CA LEU A 63 4.28 -4.85 -2.43
C LEU A 63 5.32 -5.30 -1.41
N SER A 64 5.88 -4.38 -0.62
CA SER A 64 6.93 -4.72 0.35
C SER A 64 6.39 -5.67 1.43
N PRO A 65 7.08 -6.77 1.74
CA PRO A 65 6.57 -7.81 2.64
C PRO A 65 6.79 -7.47 4.12
N VAL A 66 6.65 -6.20 4.51
CA VAL A 66 6.69 -5.75 5.92
C VAL A 66 5.44 -4.94 6.22
N MET A 67 4.89 -5.09 7.42
CA MET A 67 3.68 -4.39 7.85
C MET A 67 3.85 -3.89 9.29
N PRO A 68 4.39 -2.67 9.49
CA PRO A 68 4.62 -2.12 10.83
C PRO A 68 3.32 -1.86 11.61
N ILE A 69 2.22 -1.58 10.89
CA ILE A 69 0.89 -1.39 11.47
C ILE A 69 -0.16 -1.88 10.48
N ASN A 70 -1.29 -2.35 11.00
CA ASN A 70 -2.48 -2.63 10.20
C ASN A 70 -3.17 -1.31 9.82
N SER A 71 -3.22 -1.01 8.53
CA SER A 71 -3.75 0.25 8.01
C SER A 71 -5.25 0.40 8.24
N ALA A 72 -6.00 -0.68 8.48
CA ALA A 72 -7.42 -0.60 8.85
C ALA A 72 -7.63 0.23 10.12
N THR A 73 -6.70 0.17 11.08
CA THR A 73 -6.75 1.00 12.28
C THR A 73 -6.67 2.48 11.92
N LEU A 74 -5.76 2.86 11.02
CA LEU A 74 -5.63 4.24 10.56
C LEU A 74 -6.86 4.68 9.77
N VAL A 75 -7.38 3.82 8.88
CA VAL A 75 -8.62 4.10 8.13
C VAL A 75 -9.78 4.32 9.10
N SER A 76 -9.92 3.51 10.16
CA SER A 76 -10.99 3.69 11.14
C SER A 76 -10.90 5.04 11.86
N GLN A 77 -9.69 5.50 12.19
CA GLN A 77 -9.49 6.82 12.79
C GLN A 77 -9.83 7.96 11.82
N LEU A 78 -9.47 7.81 10.55
CA LEU A 78 -9.72 8.81 9.49
C LEU A 78 -11.19 8.86 9.05
N THR A 79 -11.93 7.76 9.22
CA THR A 79 -13.32 7.60 8.76
C THR A 79 -14.33 7.49 9.90
N ARG A 80 -13.89 7.70 11.14
CA ARG A 80 -14.75 7.67 12.33
C ARG A 80 -15.90 8.67 12.18
N ASP A 81 -15.54 9.87 11.75
CA ASP A 81 -16.47 10.84 11.19
C ASP A 81 -16.52 10.65 9.68
N LYS A 82 -17.69 10.87 9.08
CA LYS A 82 -17.85 10.73 7.63
C LYS A 82 -16.90 11.68 6.90
N PRO A 83 -15.92 11.15 6.13
CA PRO A 83 -14.95 12.02 5.47
C PRO A 83 -15.64 12.83 4.37
N SER A 84 -15.35 14.13 4.30
CA SER A 84 -15.88 14.99 3.24
C SER A 84 -15.13 14.84 1.91
N GLN A 85 -13.88 14.37 1.96
CA GLN A 85 -13.01 14.12 0.80
C GLN A 85 -13.11 12.67 0.33
N LYS A 86 -12.92 12.45 -0.98
CA LYS A 86 -12.81 11.12 -1.57
C LYS A 86 -11.44 10.54 -1.22
N MET A 87 -11.40 9.49 -0.42
CA MET A 87 -10.16 8.86 0.02
C MET A 87 -9.94 7.53 -0.69
N GLY A 88 -8.77 7.34 -1.28
CA GLY A 88 -8.30 6.02 -1.68
C GLY A 88 -7.50 5.38 -0.55
N VAL A 89 -7.64 4.06 -0.35
CA VAL A 89 -6.86 3.32 0.64
C VAL A 89 -6.28 2.07 0.02
N VAL A 90 -4.97 1.90 0.10
CA VAL A 90 -4.27 0.71 -0.41
C VAL A 90 -4.11 -0.28 0.73
N LEU A 91 -4.82 -1.41 0.65
CA LEU A 91 -4.94 -2.38 1.74
C LEU A 91 -4.66 -3.81 1.28
N ARG A 92 -4.01 -4.58 2.15
CA ARG A 92 -3.85 -6.03 2.01
C ARG A 92 -5.14 -6.77 2.39
N PRO A 93 -5.33 -8.05 2.00
CA PRO A 93 -6.58 -8.76 2.28
C PRO A 93 -6.91 -8.86 3.77
N CYS A 94 -5.89 -9.01 4.63
CA CYS A 94 -6.07 -9.03 6.09
C CYS A 94 -6.52 -7.66 6.63
N GLU A 95 -6.02 -6.56 6.08
CA GLU A 95 -6.41 -5.20 6.47
C GLU A 95 -7.82 -4.87 5.97
N ILE A 96 -8.18 -5.28 4.76
CA ILE A 96 -9.57 -5.14 4.24
C ILE A 96 -10.54 -5.87 5.16
N ARG A 97 -10.25 -7.12 5.54
CA ARG A 97 -11.09 -7.88 6.48
C ARG A 97 -11.22 -7.16 7.82
N ALA A 98 -10.13 -6.65 8.37
CA ALA A 98 -10.14 -5.88 9.61
C ALA A 98 -11.00 -4.61 9.50
N LEU A 99 -10.88 -3.86 8.39
CA LEU A 99 -11.70 -2.67 8.13
C LEU A 99 -13.19 -3.02 8.08
N ILE A 100 -13.57 -4.10 7.40
CA ILE A 100 -14.97 -4.55 7.34
C ILE A 100 -15.52 -4.89 8.72
N GLU A 101 -14.73 -5.54 9.59
CA GLU A 101 -15.16 -5.77 10.98
C GLU A 101 -15.32 -4.46 11.77
N LEU A 102 -14.41 -3.50 11.60
CA LEU A 102 -14.51 -2.18 12.24
C LEU A 102 -15.77 -1.42 11.79
N VAL A 103 -16.16 -1.55 10.52
CA VAL A 103 -17.43 -0.99 10.00
C VAL A 103 -18.64 -1.63 10.66
N LYS A 104 -18.66 -2.97 10.84
CA LYS A 104 -19.75 -3.67 11.54
C LYS A 104 -19.90 -3.23 13.00
N LEU A 105 -18.78 -2.90 13.64
CA LEU A 105 -18.73 -2.36 15.01
C LEU A 105 -19.00 -0.85 15.08
N GLN A 106 -19.34 -0.20 13.96
CA GLN A 106 -19.57 1.25 13.86
C GLN A 106 -18.33 2.09 14.26
N GLN A 107 -17.12 1.54 14.06
CA GLN A 107 -15.85 2.20 14.36
C GLN A 107 -15.19 2.81 13.12
N ALA A 108 -15.71 2.53 11.93
CA ALA A 108 -15.24 3.05 10.65
C ALA A 108 -16.42 3.23 9.69
N ASN A 109 -16.24 4.06 8.66
CA ASN A 109 -17.24 4.27 7.60
C ASN A 109 -16.60 4.08 6.21
N LEU A 110 -17.37 3.53 5.27
CA LEU A 110 -16.97 3.32 3.87
C LEU A 110 -17.43 4.45 2.94
N ASP A 111 -18.21 5.41 3.44
CA ASP A 111 -18.63 6.61 2.72
C ASP A 111 -17.38 7.35 2.19
N ASN A 112 -17.41 7.73 0.90
CA ASN A 112 -16.30 8.39 0.20
C ASN A 112 -14.97 7.62 0.21
N LEU A 113 -14.99 6.29 0.41
CA LEU A 113 -13.79 5.45 0.43
C LEU A 113 -13.68 4.58 -0.84
N THR A 114 -12.53 4.62 -1.51
CA THR A 114 -12.14 3.69 -2.57
C THR A 114 -11.09 2.73 -2.05
N ILE A 115 -11.46 1.46 -1.88
CA ILE A 115 -10.54 0.42 -1.40
C ILE A 115 -9.79 -0.19 -2.58
N ILE A 116 -8.45 -0.13 -2.53
CA ILE A 116 -7.55 -0.71 -3.51
C ILE A 116 -6.85 -1.90 -2.86
N GLY A 117 -7.30 -3.10 -3.23
CA GLY A 117 -6.72 -4.35 -2.73
C GLY A 117 -5.41 -4.70 -3.42
N VAL A 118 -4.40 -5.08 -2.64
CA VAL A 118 -3.13 -5.62 -3.16
C VAL A 118 -2.90 -7.02 -2.61
N ASP A 119 -2.44 -7.95 -3.46
CA ASP A 119 -2.09 -9.29 -3.02
C ASP A 119 -0.91 -9.25 -2.05
N CYS A 120 -0.96 -10.12 -1.03
CA CYS A 120 0.04 -10.21 0.03
C CYS A 120 0.46 -11.66 0.21
N LEU A 121 1.77 -11.93 0.15
CA LEU A 121 2.36 -13.26 0.34
C LEU A 121 2.70 -13.56 1.80
N GLY A 122 2.33 -12.67 2.73
CA GLY A 122 2.74 -12.70 4.12
C GLY A 122 3.66 -11.53 4.47
N THR A 123 4.09 -11.48 5.73
CA THR A 123 4.90 -10.38 6.26
C THR A 123 6.05 -10.88 7.11
N TYR A 124 7.18 -10.22 7.01
CA TYR A 124 8.27 -10.31 7.97
C TYR A 124 8.00 -9.39 9.17
N GLU A 125 8.57 -9.75 10.31
CA GLU A 125 8.75 -8.82 11.43
C GLU A 125 9.62 -7.64 11.01
N VAL A 126 9.35 -6.46 11.57
CA VAL A 126 10.00 -5.20 11.14
C VAL A 126 11.52 -5.28 11.28
N ASP A 127 12.01 -5.83 12.39
CA ASP A 127 13.45 -5.94 12.67
C ASP A 127 14.15 -6.95 11.74
N ASP A 128 13.49 -8.07 11.44
CA ASP A 128 14.03 -9.09 10.55
C ASP A 128 14.08 -8.60 9.09
N TYR A 129 13.03 -7.90 8.64
CA TYR A 129 13.02 -7.27 7.32
C TYR A 129 14.11 -6.19 7.22
N ALA A 130 14.25 -5.35 8.26
CA ALA A 130 15.27 -4.31 8.29
C ALA A 130 16.70 -4.89 8.27
N ARG A 131 16.93 -6.04 8.92
CA ARG A 131 18.21 -6.78 8.87
C ARG A 131 18.46 -7.32 7.45
N LEU A 132 17.49 -8.04 6.89
CA LEU A 132 17.57 -8.62 5.55
C LEU A 132 17.91 -7.57 4.48
N ILE A 133 17.20 -6.44 4.46
CA ILE A 133 17.45 -5.34 3.52
C ILE A 133 18.83 -4.69 3.75
N GLY A 134 19.29 -4.66 5.01
CA GLY A 134 20.60 -4.12 5.38
C GLY A 134 21.78 -4.95 4.91
N GLU A 135 21.61 -6.27 4.75
CA GLU A 135 22.65 -7.20 4.29
C GLU A 135 22.76 -7.25 2.76
N MET A 136 21.73 -6.79 2.04
CA MET A 136 21.72 -6.78 0.58
C MET A 136 22.43 -5.54 0.01
N GLU A 137 23.00 -5.66 -1.19
CA GLU A 137 23.48 -4.54 -1.99
C GLU A 137 22.40 -4.08 -3.00
N GLY A 138 22.47 -2.81 -3.41
CA GLY A 138 21.60 -2.21 -4.43
C GLY A 138 20.56 -1.19 -3.91
N PRO A 139 19.70 -0.65 -4.80
CA PRO A 139 18.59 0.23 -4.44
C PRO A 139 17.53 -0.48 -3.58
N ALA A 140 16.78 0.30 -2.81
CA ALA A 140 15.71 -0.20 -1.93
C ALA A 140 14.66 -1.03 -2.69
N GLU A 141 14.26 -0.54 -3.87
CA GLU A 141 13.24 -1.18 -4.70
C GLU A 141 13.68 -2.56 -5.20
N GLU A 142 14.94 -2.68 -5.63
CA GLU A 142 15.49 -3.95 -6.13
C GLU A 142 15.61 -4.98 -5.01
N LYS A 143 16.04 -4.54 -3.82
CA LYS A 143 16.09 -5.39 -2.63
C LYS A 143 14.71 -5.92 -2.28
N GLY A 144 13.71 -5.04 -2.18
CA GLY A 144 12.34 -5.42 -1.89
C GLY A 144 11.76 -6.39 -2.93
N ALA A 145 11.99 -6.12 -4.22
CA ALA A 145 11.53 -6.99 -5.30
C ALA A 145 12.16 -8.40 -5.23
N ARG A 146 13.45 -8.50 -4.90
CA ARG A 146 14.13 -9.78 -4.70
C ARG A 146 13.52 -10.57 -3.54
N VAL A 147 13.27 -9.94 -2.40
CA VAL A 147 12.63 -10.61 -1.25
C VAL A 147 11.25 -11.14 -1.64
N VAL A 148 10.43 -10.34 -2.33
CA VAL A 148 9.11 -10.77 -2.80
C VAL A 148 9.22 -11.94 -3.79
N ALA A 149 10.21 -11.92 -4.68
CA ALA A 149 10.44 -13.02 -5.63
C ALA A 149 10.82 -14.33 -4.91
N GLU A 150 11.68 -14.25 -3.89
CA GLU A 150 12.05 -15.40 -3.06
C GLU A 150 10.86 -15.96 -2.28
N MET A 151 9.97 -15.11 -1.77
CA MET A 151 8.74 -15.56 -1.10
C MET A 151 7.80 -16.34 -2.02
N ARG A 152 7.75 -16.01 -3.32
CA ARG A 152 6.88 -16.73 -4.30
C ARG A 152 7.36 -18.14 -4.62
N GLN A 153 8.62 -18.45 -4.31
CA GLN A 153 9.22 -19.75 -4.60
C GLN A 153 9.08 -20.76 -3.45
N ARG A 154 8.51 -20.35 -2.33
CA ARG A 154 8.23 -21.19 -1.15
C ARG A 154 6.82 -21.74 -1.20
#